data_AF-A0A934EE67-F1
#
_entry.id   AF-A0A934EE67-F1
#
_cell.length_a   1.000
_cell.length_b   1.000
_cell.length_c   1.000
_cell.angle_alpha   90.00
_cell.angle_beta   90.00
_cell.angle_gamma   90.00
#
_symmetry.space_group_name_H-M   'P 1'
#
loop_
_entity.id
_entity.type
_entity.pdbx_description
1 polymer ?
#
loop_
_entity_poly.entity_id
_entity_poly.type
_entity_poly.pdbx_seq_one_letter_code
_entity_poly.pdbx_strand_id
1 'polypeptide(L)'
;MGSNFSLSLSIVLTSLAFLTLSKINSIAGVAIMLLLFLVASYKDQILLILLQKEISNEERSTMLSTYSFLTFIIVGITMPLGGYAIDVFGIKNTLILLAVLTLIVALPGWLLYKKNQNTSQVL
;
A
#
# COMPACT_ATOMS: atom_id res chain seq x y z
N MET A 1 -0.64 19.21 5.73
CA MET A 1 -0.79 18.32 6.90
C MET A 1 -1.62 17.06 6.60
N GLY A 2 -2.67 17.10 5.76
CA GLY A 2 -3.53 15.93 5.53
C GLY A 2 -2.87 14.71 4.86
N SER A 3 -2.05 14.90 3.82
CA SER A 3 -1.55 13.77 3.01
C SER A 3 -0.65 12.79 3.78
N ASN A 4 0.23 13.29 4.64
CA ASN A 4 1.16 12.45 5.41
C ASN A 4 0.41 11.62 6.46
N PHE A 5 -0.62 12.22 7.07
CA PHE A 5 -1.50 11.54 8.01
C PHE A 5 -2.33 10.47 7.29
N SER A 6 -2.91 10.79 6.13
CA SER A 6 -3.68 9.83 5.32
C SER A 6 -2.84 8.62 4.88
N LEU A 7 -1.57 8.84 4.48
CA LEU A 7 -0.66 7.75 4.16
C LEU A 7 -0.40 6.86 5.39
N SER A 8 -0.04 7.44 6.54
CA SER A 8 0.18 6.64 7.76
C SER A 8 -1.08 5.88 8.22
N LEU A 9 -2.24 6.53 8.12
CA LEU A 9 -3.53 5.93 8.48
C LEU A 9 -3.85 4.75 7.57
N SER A 10 -3.58 4.87 6.26
CA SER A 10 -3.79 3.79 5.30
C SER A 10 -2.92 2.56 5.60
N ILE A 11 -1.67 2.76 6.04
CA ILE A 11 -0.73 1.68 6.38
C ILE A 11 -1.22 0.93 7.63
N VAL A 12 -1.58 1.67 8.67
CA VAL A 12 -2.07 1.08 9.93
C VAL A 12 -3.39 0.35 9.68
N LEU A 13 -4.31 0.96 8.94
CA LEU A 13 -5.63 0.40 8.67
C LEU A 13 -5.55 -0.86 7.80
N THR A 14 -4.70 -0.88 6.77
CA THR A 14 -4.49 -2.09 5.94
C THR A 14 -3.85 -3.23 6.72
N SER A 15 -2.83 -2.95 7.53
CA SER A 15 -2.20 -3.98 8.37
C SER A 15 -3.17 -4.55 9.42
N LEU A 16 -3.94 -3.67 10.08
CA LEU A 16 -4.95 -4.08 11.05
C LEU A 16 -6.04 -4.94 10.39
N ALA A 17 -6.49 -4.55 9.19
CA ALA A 17 -7.49 -5.28 8.45
C ALA A 17 -7.02 -6.69 8.08
N PHE A 18 -5.78 -6.87 7.61
CA PHE A 18 -5.21 -8.20 7.36
C PHE A 18 -5.14 -9.07 8.61
N LEU A 19 -4.77 -8.51 9.76
CA LEU A 19 -4.78 -9.23 11.04
C LEU A 19 -6.19 -9.64 11.48
N THR A 20 -7.19 -8.78 11.27
CA THR A 20 -8.58 -9.11 11.58
C THR A 20 -9.15 -10.19 10.65
N LEU A 21 -8.84 -10.11 9.35
CA LEU A 21 -9.21 -11.12 8.34
C LEU A 21 -8.59 -12.49 8.64
N SER A 22 -7.38 -12.52 9.21
CA SER A 22 -6.74 -13.78 9.63
C SER A 22 -7.52 -14.51 10.74
N LYS A 23 -8.31 -13.80 11.56
CA LYS A 23 -9.06 -14.38 12.67
C LYS A 23 -10.53 -14.65 12.34
N ILE A 24 -11.11 -13.92 11.40
CA ILE A 24 -12.56 -13.93 11.13
C ILE A 24 -12.84 -14.65 9.81
N ASN A 25 -13.41 -15.86 9.91
CA ASN A 25 -13.83 -16.67 8.76
C ASN A 25 -15.34 -16.52 8.43
N SER A 26 -16.00 -15.48 8.95
CA SER A 26 -17.45 -15.26 8.81
C SER A 26 -17.77 -14.19 7.76
N ILE A 27 -19.07 -13.96 7.48
CA ILE A 27 -19.60 -12.88 6.63
C ILE A 27 -18.96 -11.51 6.97
N ALA A 28 -18.61 -11.28 8.24
CA ALA A 28 -17.91 -10.08 8.68
C ALA A 28 -16.55 -9.87 7.98
N GLY A 29 -15.86 -10.94 7.58
CA GLY A 29 -14.62 -10.87 6.81
C GLY A 29 -14.82 -10.25 5.42
N VAL A 30 -15.98 -10.47 4.78
CA VAL A 30 -16.31 -9.87 3.48
C VAL A 30 -16.48 -8.35 3.61
N ALA A 31 -17.12 -7.89 4.69
CA ALA A 31 -17.23 -6.46 4.98
C ALA A 31 -15.84 -5.82 5.18
N ILE A 32 -14.92 -6.52 5.83
CA ILE A 32 -13.53 -6.05 6.01
C ILE A 32 -12.78 -6.04 4.67
N MET A 33 -13.00 -7.02 3.77
CA MET A 33 -12.44 -6.98 2.40
C MET A 33 -12.93 -5.76 1.61
N LEU A 34 -14.22 -5.44 1.68
CA LEU A 34 -14.76 -4.24 1.04
C LEU A 34 -14.12 -2.97 1.59
N LEU A 35 -13.93 -2.89 2.91
CA LEU A 35 -13.23 -1.78 3.54
C LEU A 35 -11.78 -1.68 3.07
N LEU A 36 -11.07 -2.80 2.96
CA LEU A 36 -9.71 -2.84 2.39
C LEU A 36 -9.66 -2.31 0.97
N PHE A 37 -10.64 -2.65 0.14
CA PHE A 37 -10.70 -2.18 -1.26
C PHE A 37 -10.89 -0.66 -1.33
N LEU A 38 -11.73 -0.09 -0.46
CA LEU A 38 -11.90 1.38 -0.36
C LEU A 38 -10.60 2.07 0.08
N VAL A 39 -9.93 1.53 1.09
CA VAL A 39 -8.66 2.09 1.59
C VAL A 39 -7.56 2.01 0.53
N ALA A 40 -7.48 0.90 -0.21
CA ALA A 40 -6.54 0.73 -1.31
C ALA A 40 -6.79 1.77 -2.42
N SER A 41 -8.04 1.96 -2.83
CA SER A 41 -8.41 2.95 -3.84
C SER A 41 -8.07 4.38 -3.41
N TYR A 42 -8.35 4.72 -2.14
CA TYR A 42 -8.02 6.04 -1.59
C TYR A 42 -6.51 6.29 -1.53
N LYS A 43 -5.73 5.29 -1.11
CA LYS A 43 -4.26 5.35 -1.07
C LYS A 43 -3.68 5.62 -2.46
N ASP A 44 -4.13 4.91 -3.48
CA ASP A 44 -3.60 5.06 -4.84
C ASP A 44 -3.88 6.46 -5.42
N GLN A 45 -5.05 7.04 -5.13
CA GLN A 45 -5.36 8.43 -5.52
C GLN A 45 -4.44 9.44 -4.82
N ILE A 46 -4.19 9.28 -3.52
CA ILE A 46 -3.26 10.16 -2.79
C ILE A 46 -1.86 10.07 -3.39
N LEU A 47 -1.39 8.85 -3.67
CA LEU A 47 -0.05 8.61 -4.21
C LEU A 47 0.13 9.27 -5.57
N LEU A 48 -0.87 9.17 -6.46
CA LEU A 48 -0.85 9.84 -7.77
C LEU A 48 -0.82 11.37 -7.64
N ILE A 49 -1.63 11.94 -6.74
CA ILE A 49 -1.63 13.39 -6.49
C ILE A 49 -0.26 13.86 -5.97
N LEU A 50 0.34 13.10 -5.05
CA LEU A 50 1.67 13.40 -4.53
C LEU A 50 2.73 13.32 -5.62
N LEU A 51 2.70 12.27 -6.44
CA LEU A 51 3.60 12.09 -7.58
C LEU A 51 3.53 13.31 -8.51
N GLN A 52 2.32 13.69 -8.93
CA GLN A 52 2.12 14.82 -9.86
C GLN A 52 2.55 16.17 -9.28
N LYS A 53 2.48 16.33 -7.95
CA LYS A 53 2.92 17.53 -7.26
C LYS A 53 4.44 17.67 -7.22
N GLU A 54 5.18 16.56 -7.19
CA GLU A 54 6.63 16.54 -7.06
C GLU A 54 7.38 16.67 -8.41
N ILE A 55 6.69 16.46 -9.54
CA ILE A 55 7.29 16.38 -10.88
C ILE A 55 7.02 17.62 -11.74
N SER A 56 8.06 18.08 -12.44
CA SER A 56 7.98 19.12 -13.46
C SER A 56 7.06 18.72 -14.63
N ASN A 57 6.41 19.69 -15.27
CA ASN A 57 5.32 19.39 -16.22
C ASN A 57 5.76 18.58 -17.45
N GLU A 58 7.04 18.68 -17.84
CA GLU A 58 7.62 18.01 -19.00
C GLU A 58 7.88 16.50 -18.78
N GLU A 59 8.21 16.09 -17.56
CA GLU A 59 8.57 14.71 -17.23
C GLU A 59 7.41 13.88 -16.64
N ARG A 60 6.28 14.53 -16.34
CA ARG A 60 5.12 13.92 -15.69
C ARG A 60 4.65 12.64 -16.39
N SER A 61 4.49 12.67 -17.71
CA SER A 61 3.98 11.52 -18.48
C SER A 61 4.92 10.33 -18.42
N THR A 62 6.24 10.56 -18.53
CA THR A 62 7.27 9.52 -18.48
C THR A 62 7.36 8.89 -17.10
N MET A 63 7.28 9.70 -16.04
CA MET A 63 7.34 9.17 -14.68
C MET A 63 6.06 8.41 -14.30
N LEU A 64 4.88 8.89 -14.73
CA LEU A 64 3.62 8.17 -14.51
C LEU A 64 3.58 6.82 -15.24
N SER A 65 4.10 6.75 -16.47
CA SER A 65 4.18 5.49 -17.21
C SER A 65 5.14 4.51 -16.54
N THR A 66 6.30 4.99 -16.06
CA THR A 66 7.29 4.19 -15.34
C THR A 66 6.71 3.65 -14.03
N TYR A 67 6.02 4.49 -13.25
CA TYR A 67 5.33 4.08 -12.03
C TYR A 67 4.30 2.98 -12.30
N SER A 68 3.49 3.14 -13.35
CA SER A 68 2.46 2.18 -13.72
C SER A 68 3.07 0.85 -14.18
N PHE A 69 4.15 0.90 -14.95
CA PHE A 69 4.88 -0.28 -15.41
C PHE A 69 5.51 -1.07 -14.25
N LEU A 70 6.19 -0.39 -13.32
CA LEU A 70 6.75 -1.03 -12.13
C LEU A 70 5.66 -1.64 -11.24
N THR A 71 4.55 -0.92 -11.04
CA THR A 71 3.40 -1.43 -10.29
C THR A 71 2.85 -2.70 -10.93
N PHE A 72 2.73 -2.74 -12.26
CA PHE A 72 2.26 -3.91 -12.99
C PHE A 72 3.19 -5.11 -12.81
N ILE A 73 4.51 -4.93 -12.90
CA ILE A 73 5.49 -6.00 -12.65
C ILE A 73 5.35 -6.54 -11.23
N ILE A 74 5.30 -5.65 -10.24
CA ILE A 74 5.19 -6.03 -8.83
C ILE A 74 3.89 -6.81 -8.59
N VAL A 75 2.75 -6.30 -9.06
CA VAL A 75 1.44 -6.97 -8.92
C VAL A 75 1.43 -8.31 -9.67
N GLY A 76 1.98 -8.34 -10.89
CA GLY A 76 2.06 -9.54 -11.72
C GLY A 76 2.89 -10.67 -11.09
N ILE A 77 3.90 -10.33 -10.28
CA ILE A 77 4.70 -11.31 -9.53
C ILE A 77 4.05 -11.65 -8.19
N THR A 78 3.53 -10.65 -7.47
CA THR A 78 2.99 -10.85 -6.11
C THR A 78 1.66 -11.58 -6.09
N MET A 79 0.80 -11.42 -7.11
CA MET A 79 -0.45 -12.18 -7.20
C MET A 79 -0.24 -13.71 -7.26
N PRO A 80 0.54 -14.27 -8.19
CA PRO A 80 0.78 -15.72 -8.26
C PRO A 80 1.55 -16.23 -7.04
N LEU A 81 2.52 -15.47 -6.52
CA LEU A 81 3.21 -15.83 -5.27
C LEU A 81 2.26 -15.86 -4.07
N GLY A 82 1.33 -14.91 -4.01
CA GLY A 82 0.28 -14.86 -3.00
C GLY A 82 -0.66 -16.06 -3.09
N GLY A 83 -1.08 -16.43 -4.32
CA GLY A 83 -1.87 -17.64 -4.57
C GLY A 83 -1.15 -18.90 -4.11
N TYR A 84 0.10 -19.08 -4.54
CA TYR A 84 0.93 -20.21 -4.12
C TYR A 84 1.13 -20.28 -2.59
N ALA A 85 1.34 -19.13 -1.93
CA ALA A 85 1.45 -19.07 -0.47
C ALA A 85 0.15 -19.49 0.22
N ILE A 86 -1.01 -19.09 -0.32
CA ILE A 86 -2.32 -19.53 0.18
C ILE A 86 -2.48 -21.04 0.05
N ASP A 87 -2.08 -21.61 -1.08
CA ASP A 87 -2.20 -23.04 -1.35
C ASP A 87 -1.31 -23.89 -0.43
N VAL A 88 -0.09 -23.42 -0.11
CA VAL A 88 0.88 -24.17 0.70
C VAL A 88 0.73 -23.91 2.21
N PHE A 89 0.56 -22.66 2.63
CA PHE A 89 0.56 -22.27 4.05
C PHE A 89 -0.84 -22.01 4.62
N GLY A 90 -1.86 -21.98 3.76
CA GLY A 90 -3.22 -21.62 4.09
C GLY A 90 -3.45 -20.11 4.11
N ILE A 91 -4.73 -19.73 3.97
CA ILE A 91 -5.19 -18.33 3.93
C ILE A 91 -4.77 -17.57 5.20
N LYS A 92 -4.95 -18.18 6.37
CA LYS A 92 -4.71 -17.55 7.67
C LYS A 92 -3.27 -17.09 7.85
N ASN A 93 -2.31 -17.97 7.54
CA ASN A 93 -0.88 -17.68 7.68
C ASN A 93 -0.42 -16.70 6.60
N THR A 94 -0.97 -16.81 5.40
CA THR A 94 -0.65 -15.87 4.31
C THR A 94 -1.12 -14.45 4.61
N LEU A 95 -2.29 -14.28 5.25
CA LEU A 95 -2.77 -12.98 5.71
C LEU A 95 -1.88 -12.37 6.80
N ILE A 96 -1.35 -13.18 7.72
CA ILE A 96 -0.38 -12.72 8.73
C ILE A 96 0.92 -12.28 8.05
N LEU A 97 1.42 -13.09 7.12
CA LEU A 97 2.61 -12.77 6.33
C LEU A 97 2.42 -11.44 5.58
N LEU A 98 1.27 -11.24 4.94
CA LEU A 98 0.92 -9.98 4.26
C LEU A 98 0.87 -8.80 5.23
N ALA A 99 0.28 -8.96 6.42
CA ALA A 99 0.24 -7.90 7.42
C ALA A 99 1.65 -7.45 7.84
N VAL A 100 2.55 -8.42 8.05
CA VAL A 100 3.95 -8.20 8.42
C VAL A 100 4.73 -7.57 7.27
N LEU A 101 4.61 -8.10 6.05
CA LEU A 101 5.24 -7.55 4.84
C LEU A 101 4.81 -6.11 4.60
N THR A 102 3.51 -5.83 4.74
CA THR A 102 2.98 -4.48 4.57
C THR A 102 3.63 -3.52 5.55
N LEU A 103 3.81 -3.91 6.83
CA LEU A 103 4.53 -3.09 7.79
C LEU A 103 6.01 -2.92 7.44
N ILE A 104 6.70 -4.01 7.10
CA ILE A 104 8.14 -3.99 6.78
C ILE A 104 8.44 -3.12 5.56
N VAL A 105 7.57 -3.09 4.56
CA VAL A 105 7.77 -2.28 3.35
C VAL A 105 7.28 -0.83 3.56
N ALA A 106 6.13 -0.67 4.23
CA ALA A 106 5.51 0.65 4.34
C ALA A 106 6.15 1.53 5.43
N LEU A 107 6.70 0.96 6.51
CA LEU A 107 7.39 1.73 7.55
C LEU A 107 8.65 2.45 7.01
N PRO A 108 9.59 1.78 6.32
CA PRO A 108 10.73 2.45 5.69
C PRO A 108 10.31 3.48 4.65
N GLY A 109 9.31 3.15 3.82
CA GLY A 109 8.77 4.09 2.83
C GLY A 109 8.24 5.37 3.47
N TRP A 110 7.50 5.24 4.57
CA TRP A 110 7.01 6.39 5.34
C TRP A 110 8.14 7.19 6.01
N LEU A 111 9.14 6.52 6.57
CA LEU A 111 10.30 7.19 7.19
C LEU A 111 11.11 8.00 6.15
N LEU A 112 11.36 7.42 4.97
CA LEU A 112 12.03 8.11 3.87
C LEU A 112 11.23 9.31 3.38
N TYR A 113 9.92 9.15 3.21
CA TYR A 113 9.03 10.24 2.80
C TYR A 113 9.01 11.40 3.81
N LYS A 114 8.92 11.08 5.12
CA LYS A 114 8.98 12.08 6.18
C LYS A 114 10.32 12.81 6.20
N LYS A 115 11.43 12.10 5.96
CA LYS A 115 12.78 12.69 5.90
C LYS A 115 12.91 13.69 4.76
N ASN A 116 12.43 13.36 3.56
CA ASN A 116 12.50 14.28 2.40
C ASN A 116 11.68 15.56 2.61
N GLN A 117 10.48 15.44 3.20
CA GLN A 117 9.62 16.60 3.48
C GLN A 117 10.26 17.60 4.47
N ASN A 118 11.03 17.11 5.45
CA ASN A 118 11.74 17.97 6.40
C ASN A 118 12.93 18.70 5.74
N THR A 119 13.59 18.09 4.76
CA THR A 119 14.73 18.71 4.04
C THR A 119 14.26 19.84 3.12
N SER A 120 13.09 19.70 2.48
CA SER A 120 12.52 20.71 1.59
C SER A 120 11.94 21.95 2.28
N GLN A 121 11.85 21.98 3.62
CA GLN A 121 11.43 23.17 4.38
C GLN A 121 12.61 24.04 4.87
N VAL A 122 13.85 23.58 4.68
CA VAL A 122 15.06 24.27 5.16
C VAL A 122 15.85 24.94 4.02
N LEU A 123 15.39 24.78 2.77
CA LEU A 123 15.86 25.49 1.58
C LEU A 123 14.76 26.45 1.10
#